data_AF-A0A6L2PMH2-F1
#
_entry.id   AF-A0A6L2PMH2-F1
#
_cell.length_a   1.000
_cell.length_b   1.000
_cell.length_c   1.000
_cell.angle_alpha   90.00
_cell.angle_beta   90.00
_cell.angle_gamma   90.00
#
_symmetry.space_group_name_H-M   'P 1'
#
loop_
_entity.id
_entity.type
_entity.pdbx_description
1 polymer ?
#
loop_
_entity_poly.entity_id
_entity_poly.type
_entity_poly.pdbx_seq_one_letter_code
_entity_poly.pdbx_strand_id
1 'polypeptide(L)'
;MESYEEPHSSYNGERRSWSELKNVVCDLRRQLSGLSTMVPVSVSFRTLPDGRTRIYFLSTPANGWETTLLYVDVMNGDHHTGSHRLQWLPVIEANFQNLSSMSSRFSREEQLLWERRRVATWGITSYELHQESGKLVFPAASSLFQCLDTGFMTFKTGKLERGTLRLTYAHKGGRSLADDPLSAGIPSYVMQEEFSRYQGYWWQPQCTGKA
;
A
#
# COMPACT_ATOMS: atom_id res chain seq x y z
N MET A 1 43.48 -20.31 -47.05
CA MET A 1 42.82 -19.25 -46.28
C MET A 1 41.35 -19.37 -46.60
N GLU A 2 40.65 -20.24 -45.88
CA GLU A 2 39.21 -20.45 -46.03
C GLU A 2 38.50 -19.21 -45.50
N SER A 3 37.78 -18.54 -46.40
CA SER A 3 36.89 -17.43 -46.09
C SER A 3 35.67 -17.97 -45.35
N TYR A 4 35.61 -17.70 -44.04
CA TYR A 4 34.41 -17.87 -43.23
C TYR A 4 33.32 -16.92 -43.74
N GLU A 5 32.28 -17.45 -44.38
CA GLU A 5 31.02 -16.71 -44.56
C GLU A 5 30.19 -16.85 -43.27
N GLU A 6 29.95 -15.73 -42.57
CA GLU A 6 28.94 -15.70 -41.53
C GLU A 6 27.54 -15.86 -42.15
N PRO A 7 26.67 -16.71 -41.61
CA PRO A 7 25.29 -16.76 -42.06
C PRO A 7 24.59 -15.48 -41.58
N HIS A 8 24.32 -14.56 -42.50
CA HIS A 8 23.34 -13.50 -42.29
C HIS A 8 21.97 -14.15 -42.09
N SER A 9 21.65 -14.51 -40.85
CA SER A 9 20.29 -14.82 -40.42
C SER A 9 19.47 -13.53 -40.52
N SER A 10 18.99 -13.21 -41.72
CA SER A 10 17.95 -12.23 -41.93
C SER A 10 16.70 -12.70 -41.20
N TYR A 11 16.51 -12.22 -39.97
CA TYR A 11 15.29 -12.39 -39.21
C TYR A 11 14.13 -11.83 -40.04
N ASN A 12 13.43 -12.71 -40.75
CA ASN A 12 12.17 -12.41 -41.41
C ASN A 12 11.08 -12.32 -40.34
N GLY A 13 11.13 -11.25 -39.53
CA GLY A 13 10.00 -10.87 -38.70
C GLY A 13 8.88 -10.41 -39.61
N GLU A 14 7.86 -11.24 -39.80
CA GLU A 14 6.64 -10.85 -40.51
C GLU A 14 6.16 -9.48 -40.01
N ARG A 15 6.07 -8.50 -40.93
CA ARG A 15 5.59 -7.16 -40.60
C ARG A 15 4.11 -7.24 -40.26
N ARG A 16 3.81 -7.22 -38.96
CA ARG A 16 2.45 -7.15 -38.44
C ARG A 16 1.94 -5.71 -38.48
N SER A 17 0.65 -5.55 -38.75
CA SER A 17 -0.07 -4.30 -38.58
C SER A 17 -0.11 -3.89 -37.10
N TRP A 18 -0.36 -2.60 -36.85
CA TRP A 18 -0.55 -2.08 -35.50
C TRP A 18 -1.65 -2.81 -34.72
N SER A 19 -2.77 -3.14 -35.38
CA SER A 19 -3.89 -3.84 -34.78
C SER A 19 -3.51 -5.27 -34.36
N GLU A 20 -2.73 -5.97 -35.18
CA GLU A 20 -2.23 -7.31 -34.85
C GLU A 20 -1.24 -7.27 -33.68
N LEU A 21 -0.31 -6.31 -33.68
CA LEU A 21 0.61 -6.11 -32.56
C LEU A 21 -0.14 -5.78 -31.26
N LYS A 22 -1.15 -4.90 -31.33
CA LYS A 22 -2.00 -4.58 -30.18
C LYS A 22 -2.70 -5.83 -29.65
N ASN A 23 -3.28 -6.66 -30.52
CA ASN A 23 -3.95 -7.89 -30.10
C ASN A 23 -3.00 -8.88 -29.42
N VAL A 24 -1.80 -9.07 -30.00
CA VAL A 24 -0.76 -9.93 -29.42
C VAL A 24 -0.37 -9.46 -28.02
N VAL A 25 -0.16 -8.15 -27.83
CA VAL A 25 0.17 -7.58 -26.51
C VAL A 25 -1.01 -7.73 -25.54
N CYS A 26 -2.24 -7.50 -25.98
CA CYS A 26 -3.44 -7.68 -25.16
C CYS A 26 -3.59 -9.14 -24.69
N ASP A 27 -3.42 -10.10 -25.58
CA ASP A 27 -3.49 -11.53 -25.25
C ASP A 27 -2.37 -11.94 -24.30
N LEU A 28 -1.15 -11.48 -24.53
CA LEU A 28 -0.02 -11.72 -23.63
C LEU A 28 -0.28 -11.13 -22.24
N ARG A 29 -0.78 -9.88 -22.15
CA ARG A 29 -1.16 -9.27 -20.87
C ARG A 29 -2.24 -10.07 -20.14
N ARG A 30 -3.24 -10.58 -20.87
CA ARG A 30 -4.29 -11.45 -20.30
C ARG A 30 -3.74 -12.78 -19.78
N GLN A 31 -2.76 -13.36 -20.47
CA GLN A 31 -2.10 -14.58 -20.00
C GLN A 31 -1.23 -14.30 -18.75
N LEU A 32 -0.49 -13.20 -18.76
CA LEU A 32 0.40 -12.81 -17.66
C LEU A 32 -0.34 -12.23 -16.45
N SER A 33 -1.58 -11.74 -16.59
CA SER A 33 -2.32 -11.14 -15.47
C SER A 33 -2.54 -12.13 -14.32
N GLY A 34 -2.64 -13.42 -14.61
CA GLY A 34 -2.73 -14.48 -13.60
C GLY A 34 -1.39 -14.88 -12.97
N LEU A 35 -0.26 -14.51 -13.59
CA LEU A 35 1.10 -14.75 -13.07
C LEU A 35 1.62 -13.57 -12.24
N SER A 36 0.91 -12.44 -12.22
CA SER A 36 1.23 -11.31 -11.36
C SER A 36 1.00 -11.70 -9.90
N THR A 37 2.00 -12.32 -9.29
CA THR A 37 1.99 -12.66 -7.87
C THR A 37 2.12 -11.38 -7.07
N MET A 38 1.00 -10.87 -6.57
CA MET A 38 1.02 -9.83 -5.56
C MET A 38 1.57 -10.45 -4.27
N VAL A 39 2.82 -10.12 -3.95
CA VAL A 39 3.48 -10.53 -2.72
C VAL A 39 2.96 -9.65 -1.59
N PRO A 40 2.57 -10.22 -0.43
CA PRO A 40 2.21 -9.44 0.75
C PRO A 40 3.30 -8.44 1.12
N VAL A 41 2.91 -7.20 1.39
CA VAL A 41 3.82 -6.12 1.82
C VAL A 41 3.39 -5.56 3.18
N SER A 42 4.29 -4.79 3.83
CA SER A 42 4.02 -4.16 5.13
C SER A 42 3.54 -5.17 6.17
N VAL A 43 4.34 -6.18 6.47
CA VAL A 43 3.94 -7.27 7.37
C VAL A 43 4.17 -6.87 8.83
N SER A 44 3.16 -7.05 9.68
CA SER A 44 3.25 -6.85 11.13
C SER A 44 2.74 -8.07 11.88
N PHE A 45 3.36 -8.37 13.02
CA PHE A 45 2.99 -9.49 13.88
C PHE A 45 2.46 -8.96 15.21
N ARG A 46 1.41 -9.60 15.72
CA ARG A 46 0.84 -9.32 17.05
C ARG A 46 0.44 -10.61 17.74
N THR A 47 0.87 -10.77 18.98
CA THR A 47 0.41 -11.86 19.84
C THR A 47 -0.94 -11.49 20.46
N LEU A 48 -1.93 -12.36 20.27
CA LEU A 48 -3.28 -12.20 20.81
C LEU A 48 -3.37 -12.76 22.25
N PRO A 49 -4.38 -12.36 23.04
CA PRO A 49 -4.54 -12.83 24.42
C PRO A 49 -4.72 -14.35 24.56
N ASP A 50 -5.18 -15.01 23.51
CA ASP A 50 -5.38 -16.47 23.45
C ASP A 50 -4.13 -17.25 23.02
N GLY A 51 -3.00 -16.56 22.84
CA GLY A 51 -1.72 -17.16 22.45
C GLY A 51 -1.53 -17.34 20.94
N ARG A 52 -2.51 -16.96 20.10
CA ARG A 52 -2.32 -16.96 18.64
C ARG A 52 -1.43 -15.81 18.19
N THR A 53 -0.72 -16.01 17.09
CA THR A 53 0.00 -14.94 16.39
C THR A 53 -0.84 -14.46 15.21
N ARG A 54 -1.30 -13.22 15.25
CA ARG A 54 -1.97 -12.56 14.12
C ARG A 54 -0.96 -11.81 13.28
N ILE A 55 -0.96 -12.08 11.98
CA ILE A 55 -0.09 -11.46 10.99
C ILE A 55 -0.94 -10.53 10.13
N TYR A 56 -0.66 -9.22 10.16
CA TYR A 56 -1.29 -8.22 9.30
C TYR A 56 -0.40 -7.91 8.11
N PHE A 57 -1.00 -7.68 6.94
CA PHE A 57 -0.27 -7.34 5.73
C PHE A 57 -1.17 -6.66 4.71
N LEU A 58 -0.55 -5.94 3.77
CA LEU A 58 -1.22 -5.38 2.61
C LEU A 58 -1.06 -6.32 1.43
N SER A 59 -2.16 -6.67 0.78
CA SER A 59 -2.13 -7.40 -0.49
C SER A 59 -3.39 -7.15 -1.30
N THR A 60 -3.31 -7.43 -2.60
CA THR A 60 -4.46 -7.46 -3.50
C THR A 60 -5.08 -8.87 -3.47
N PRO A 61 -6.36 -9.03 -3.11
CA PRO A 61 -7.05 -10.32 -3.17
C PRO A 61 -7.12 -10.86 -4.61
N ALA A 62 -7.19 -12.18 -4.80
CA ALA A 62 -7.13 -12.83 -6.12
C ALA A 62 -8.20 -12.34 -7.12
N ASN A 63 -9.36 -11.91 -6.63
CA ASN A 63 -10.47 -11.42 -7.45
C ASN A 63 -10.65 -9.89 -7.31
N GLY A 64 -9.76 -9.22 -6.57
CA GLY A 64 -9.81 -7.78 -6.30
C GLY A 64 -8.79 -7.03 -7.13
N TRP A 65 -9.03 -5.73 -7.31
CA TRP A 65 -8.09 -4.82 -8.00
C TRP A 65 -7.42 -3.84 -7.04
N GLU A 66 -7.90 -3.78 -5.80
CA GLU A 66 -7.41 -2.87 -4.76
C GLU A 66 -6.60 -3.63 -3.70
N THR A 67 -5.46 -3.04 -3.34
CA THR A 67 -4.68 -3.42 -2.16
C THR A 67 -5.49 -3.10 -0.92
N THR A 68 -5.64 -4.08 -0.04
CA THR A 68 -6.37 -3.93 1.22
C THR A 68 -5.57 -4.50 2.38
N LEU A 69 -5.97 -4.14 3.59
CA LEU A 69 -5.42 -4.67 4.83
C LEU A 69 -6.06 -6.03 5.14
N LEU A 70 -5.21 -7.05 5.16
CA LEU A 70 -5.57 -8.43 5.42
C LEU A 70 -4.86 -8.90 6.69
N TYR A 71 -5.37 -9.99 7.26
CA TYR A 71 -4.70 -10.71 8.32
C TYR A 71 -4.81 -12.22 8.14
N VAL A 72 -3.93 -12.94 8.85
CA VAL A 72 -4.06 -14.37 9.09
C VAL A 72 -3.64 -14.72 10.51
N ASP A 73 -4.30 -15.72 11.09
CA ASP A 73 -3.96 -16.25 12.40
C ASP A 73 -3.11 -17.52 12.26
N VAL A 74 -2.02 -17.57 13.01
CA VAL A 74 -1.15 -18.74 13.15
C VAL A 74 -1.23 -19.23 14.58
N MET A 75 -1.47 -20.54 14.73
CA MET A 75 -1.48 -21.23 16.03
C MET A 75 -0.04 -21.48 16.47
N ASN A 76 0.27 -21.25 17.75
CA ASN A 76 1.61 -21.45 18.30
C ASN A 76 1.88 -22.93 18.72
N GLY A 77 1.17 -23.91 18.16
CA GLY A 77 1.27 -25.33 18.53
C GLY A 77 2.12 -26.14 17.54
N ASP A 78 3.08 -26.88 18.06
CA ASP A 78 3.90 -27.83 17.29
C ASP A 78 3.04 -28.92 16.62
N HIS A 79 3.49 -29.36 15.44
CA HIS A 79 2.94 -30.41 14.57
C HIS A 79 1.90 -29.96 13.53
N HIS A 80 2.40 -29.35 12.47
CA HIS A 80 1.71 -29.32 11.18
C HIS A 80 2.44 -30.27 10.21
N THR A 81 2.05 -31.55 10.21
CA THR A 81 2.58 -32.57 9.28
C THR A 81 1.99 -32.44 7.87
N GLY A 82 1.70 -31.22 7.41
CA GLY A 82 1.10 -30.94 6.11
C GLY A 82 1.27 -29.48 5.67
N SER A 83 1.31 -29.26 4.35
CA SER A 83 1.30 -27.92 3.76
C SER A 83 -0.08 -27.29 3.95
N HIS A 84 -0.26 -26.49 4.99
CA HIS A 84 -1.50 -25.72 5.20
C HIS A 84 -1.41 -24.36 4.53
N ARG A 85 -2.37 -24.06 3.65
CA ARG A 85 -2.53 -22.73 3.06
C ARG A 85 -3.20 -21.81 4.07
N LEU A 86 -2.47 -20.79 4.49
CA LEU A 86 -2.97 -19.74 5.38
C LEU A 86 -4.15 -18.99 4.71
N GLN A 87 -5.30 -18.94 5.40
CA GLN A 87 -6.48 -18.24 4.92
C GLN A 87 -6.36 -16.74 5.18
N TRP A 88 -6.41 -15.93 4.12
CA TRP A 88 -6.35 -14.48 4.23
C TRP A 88 -7.75 -13.92 4.50
N LEU A 89 -7.87 -13.14 5.57
CA LEU A 89 -9.12 -12.52 5.97
C LEU A 89 -9.00 -10.99 5.93
N PRO A 90 -10.03 -10.26 5.47
CA PRO A 90 -9.98 -8.81 5.45
C PRO A 90 -10.13 -8.22 6.86
N VAL A 91 -9.33 -7.19 7.16
CA VAL A 91 -9.48 -6.38 8.40
C VAL A 91 -10.65 -5.39 8.27
N ILE A 92 -10.88 -4.88 7.07
CA ILE A 92 -11.96 -3.95 6.75
C ILE A 92 -13.18 -4.69 6.17
N GLU A 93 -14.38 -4.24 6.51
CA GLU A 93 -15.61 -4.79 5.93
C GLU A 93 -15.70 -4.49 4.42
N ALA A 94 -16.34 -5.37 3.66
CA ALA A 94 -16.43 -5.26 2.19
C ALA A 94 -17.03 -3.93 1.69
N ASN A 95 -17.87 -3.27 2.49
CA ASN A 95 -18.51 -2.00 2.15
C ASN A 95 -17.52 -0.82 2.06
N PHE A 96 -16.29 -0.96 2.59
CA PHE A 96 -15.25 0.07 2.51
C PHE A 96 -14.71 0.29 1.09
N GLN A 97 -14.71 -0.75 0.24
CA GLN A 97 -14.14 -0.70 -1.11
C GLN A 97 -14.94 0.20 -2.07
N ASN A 98 -16.20 0.50 -1.74
CA ASN A 98 -17.02 1.43 -2.51
C ASN A 98 -16.65 2.90 -2.31
N LEU A 99 -15.78 3.23 -1.34
CA LEU A 99 -15.36 4.61 -1.11
C LEU A 99 -14.27 5.05 -2.11
N SER A 100 -13.41 4.12 -2.55
CA SER A 100 -12.37 4.33 -3.56
C SER A 100 -12.97 4.69 -4.93
N SER A 101 -14.10 4.08 -5.30
CA SER A 101 -14.79 4.31 -6.58
C SER A 101 -15.54 5.65 -6.65
N MET A 102 -15.79 6.28 -5.50
CA MET A 102 -16.44 7.60 -5.40
C MET A 102 -15.44 8.77 -5.39
N SER A 103 -14.19 8.56 -5.00
CA SER A 103 -13.12 9.59 -5.01
C SER A 103 -12.33 9.56 -6.31
N SER A 104 -13.00 9.79 -7.45
CA SER A 104 -12.35 9.83 -8.78
C SER A 104 -11.25 10.90 -8.96
N ARG A 105 -10.91 11.66 -7.91
CA ARG A 105 -9.90 12.71 -7.91
C ARG A 105 -9.03 12.60 -6.67
N PHE A 106 -7.98 11.79 -6.74
CA PHE A 106 -6.86 11.85 -5.79
C PHE A 106 -6.33 13.28 -5.72
N SER A 107 -5.94 13.73 -4.54
CA SER A 107 -5.32 15.05 -4.41
C SER A 107 -4.00 15.08 -5.19
N ARG A 108 -3.53 16.28 -5.56
CA ARG A 108 -2.25 16.43 -6.26
C ARG A 108 -1.10 15.91 -5.39
N GLU A 109 -1.19 16.10 -4.08
CA GLU A 109 -0.23 15.63 -3.09
C GLU A 109 -0.20 14.10 -3.01
N GLU A 110 -1.37 13.43 -3.02
CA GLU A 110 -1.47 11.97 -3.06
C GLU A 110 -0.83 11.38 -4.32
N GLN A 111 -1.14 11.98 -5.50
CA GLN A 111 -0.56 11.55 -6.78
C GLN A 111 0.97 11.67 -6.78
N LEU A 112 1.50 12.82 -6.36
CA LEU A 112 2.94 13.05 -6.30
C LEU A 112 3.61 12.10 -5.30
N LEU A 113 3.00 11.84 -4.15
CA LEU A 113 3.56 10.89 -3.18
C LEU A 113 3.66 9.47 -3.76
N TRP A 114 2.67 9.03 -4.54
CA TRP A 114 2.69 7.70 -5.17
C TRP A 114 3.76 7.55 -6.24
N GLU A 115 3.94 8.56 -7.09
CA GLU A 115 5.03 8.59 -8.07
C GLU A 115 6.38 8.38 -7.38
N ARG A 116 6.63 9.10 -6.28
CA ARG A 116 7.91 9.07 -5.56
C ARG A 116 8.13 7.82 -4.73
N ARG A 117 7.06 7.23 -4.21
CA ARG A 117 7.10 5.95 -3.52
C ARG A 117 7.10 4.76 -4.48
N ARG A 118 6.99 5.00 -5.80
CA ARG A 118 6.86 3.98 -6.85
C ARG A 118 5.73 2.99 -6.54
N VAL A 119 4.62 3.51 -6.02
CA VAL A 119 3.43 2.69 -5.68
C VAL A 119 2.66 2.41 -6.95
N ALA A 120 2.72 1.16 -7.41
CA ALA A 120 2.03 0.71 -8.63
C ALA A 120 0.61 0.20 -8.35
N THR A 121 0.19 0.13 -7.09
CA THR A 121 -1.08 -0.48 -6.68
C THR A 121 -2.06 0.54 -6.13
N TRP A 122 -3.34 0.27 -6.33
CA TRP A 122 -4.44 1.14 -5.88
C TRP A 122 -4.92 0.63 -4.52
N GLY A 123 -5.55 1.49 -3.71
CA GLY A 123 -6.09 1.13 -2.39
C GLY A 123 -5.21 1.55 -1.21
N ILE A 124 -5.18 0.75 -0.15
CA ILE A 124 -4.42 1.03 1.07
C ILE A 124 -2.92 0.77 0.81
N THR A 125 -2.09 1.79 1.03
CA THR A 125 -0.64 1.75 0.72
C THR A 125 0.27 1.72 1.96
N SER A 126 -0.31 1.94 3.14
CA SER A 126 0.39 1.88 4.42
C SER A 126 -0.62 1.76 5.55
N TYR A 127 -0.18 1.23 6.70
CA TYR A 127 -0.92 1.28 7.96
C TYR A 127 0.07 1.36 9.11
N GLU A 128 -0.41 1.80 10.27
CA GLU A 128 0.32 1.77 11.54
C GLU A 128 -0.44 0.90 12.54
N LEU A 129 0.29 0.12 13.35
CA LEU A 129 -0.25 -0.75 14.38
C LEU A 129 0.33 -0.36 15.75
N HIS A 130 -0.54 -0.04 16.69
CA HIS A 130 -0.18 0.04 18.10
C HIS A 130 -0.35 -1.34 18.75
N GLN A 131 0.77 -2.00 19.05
CA GLN A 131 0.82 -3.42 19.45
C GLN A 131 -0.05 -3.74 20.67
N GLU A 132 0.06 -2.94 21.72
CA GLU A 132 -0.59 -3.20 23.01
C GLU A 132 -2.12 -3.07 22.90
N SER A 133 -2.61 -1.99 22.28
CA SER A 133 -4.05 -1.76 22.16
C SER A 133 -4.70 -2.47 20.98
N GLY A 134 -3.92 -2.93 20.00
CA GLY A 134 -4.46 -3.48 18.75
C GLY A 134 -5.09 -2.44 17.83
N LYS A 135 -4.77 -1.16 18.05
CA LYS A 135 -5.27 -0.08 17.21
C LYS A 135 -4.49 -0.01 15.91
N LEU A 136 -5.22 -0.08 14.80
CA LEU A 136 -4.73 0.12 13.45
C LEU A 136 -5.18 1.48 12.94
N VAL A 137 -4.31 2.18 12.20
CA VAL A 137 -4.62 3.44 11.54
C VAL A 137 -4.09 3.38 10.10
N PHE A 138 -4.91 3.77 9.13
CA PHE A 138 -4.53 3.73 7.72
C PHE A 138 -5.26 4.79 6.89
N PRO A 139 -4.60 5.40 5.88
CA PRO A 139 -5.27 6.25 4.91
C PRO A 139 -6.04 5.41 3.89
N ALA A 140 -7.25 5.85 3.55
CA ALA A 140 -8.04 5.32 2.44
C ALA A 140 -8.97 6.41 1.91
N ALA A 141 -9.17 6.48 0.59
CA ALA A 141 -10.08 7.42 -0.07
C ALA A 141 -9.99 8.87 0.45
N SER A 142 -8.76 9.42 0.48
CA SER A 142 -8.47 10.79 0.94
C SER A 142 -8.95 11.12 2.36
N SER A 143 -9.13 10.10 3.20
CA SER A 143 -9.49 10.20 4.60
C SER A 143 -8.64 9.25 5.46
N LEU A 144 -8.62 9.50 6.77
CA LEU A 144 -7.94 8.66 7.74
C LEU A 144 -8.94 7.76 8.45
N PHE A 145 -8.63 6.47 8.52
CA PHE A 145 -9.45 5.46 9.16
C PHE A 145 -8.70 4.80 10.30
N GLN A 146 -9.46 4.31 11.27
CA GLN A 146 -8.95 3.51 12.37
C GLN A 146 -9.76 2.22 12.49
N CYS A 147 -9.08 1.19 12.98
CA CYS A 147 -9.67 -0.09 13.31
C CYS A 147 -9.15 -0.55 14.67
N LEU A 148 -10.00 -1.14 15.50
CA LEU A 148 -9.59 -1.75 16.76
C LEU A 148 -9.71 -3.27 16.68
N ASP A 149 -8.58 -3.94 16.83
CA ASP A 149 -8.51 -5.39 16.94
C ASP A 149 -8.38 -5.83 18.40
N THR A 150 -9.44 -6.41 18.94
CA THR A 150 -9.47 -6.95 20.31
C THR A 150 -8.92 -8.38 20.42
N GLY A 151 -8.53 -9.01 19.31
CA GLY A 151 -8.15 -10.42 19.21
C GLY A 151 -9.31 -11.36 18.90
N PHE A 152 -10.55 -10.86 18.95
CA PHE A 152 -11.75 -11.58 18.50
C PHE A 152 -12.07 -11.21 17.05
N MET A 153 -12.93 -11.99 16.36
CA MET A 153 -13.15 -11.84 14.92
C MET A 153 -13.80 -10.51 14.49
N THR A 154 -14.34 -9.72 15.42
CA THR A 154 -15.04 -8.48 15.09
C THR A 154 -14.11 -7.26 15.18
N PHE A 155 -13.72 -6.77 14.02
CA PHE A 155 -13.03 -5.49 13.88
C PHE A 155 -14.02 -4.34 13.96
N LYS A 156 -13.72 -3.33 14.78
CA LYS A 156 -14.48 -2.07 14.78
C LYS A 156 -13.75 -1.04 13.94
N THR A 157 -14.19 -0.87 12.69
CA THR A 157 -13.62 0.09 11.74
C THR A 157 -14.46 1.37 11.71
N GLY A 158 -13.81 2.52 11.68
CA GLY A 158 -14.48 3.81 11.55
C GLY A 158 -13.54 4.91 11.10
N LYS A 159 -14.11 5.98 10.55
CA LYS A 159 -13.34 7.18 10.19
C LYS A 159 -12.77 7.83 11.46
N LEU A 160 -11.54 8.34 11.37
CA LEU A 160 -10.91 9.00 12.51
C LEU A 160 -11.43 10.44 12.61
N GLU A 161 -12.43 10.67 13.47
CA GLU A 161 -13.12 11.97 13.62
C GLU A 161 -12.93 12.62 15.00
N ARG A 162 -11.78 12.38 15.66
CA ARG A 162 -11.49 13.02 16.96
C ARG A 162 -11.10 14.49 16.79
N GLY A 163 -11.16 15.25 17.89
CA GLY A 163 -10.85 16.68 17.92
C GLY A 163 -9.54 17.03 17.20
N THR A 164 -9.59 18.07 16.36
CA THR A 164 -8.47 18.50 15.53
C THR A 164 -7.76 19.70 16.15
N LEU A 165 -6.42 19.66 16.18
CA LEU A 165 -5.60 20.77 16.65
C LEU A 165 -4.45 21.01 15.67
N ARG A 166 -4.25 22.27 15.27
CA ARG A 166 -3.15 22.68 14.39
C ARG A 166 -1.90 22.99 15.21
N LEU A 167 -0.81 22.26 14.97
CA LEU A 167 0.44 22.42 15.72
C LEU A 167 1.40 23.46 15.12
N THR A 168 1.39 23.65 13.79
CA THR A 168 2.34 24.54 13.10
C THR A 168 1.65 25.53 12.17
N TYR A 169 2.18 26.75 12.09
CA TYR A 169 1.65 27.86 11.29
C TYR A 169 2.62 28.33 10.20
N ALA A 170 3.62 27.50 9.83
CA ALA A 170 4.64 27.82 8.84
C ALA A 170 4.06 28.12 7.45
N HIS A 171 3.09 27.32 7.01
CA HIS A 171 2.37 27.50 5.75
C HIS A 171 0.99 28.11 6.02
N LYS A 172 0.64 29.23 5.39
CA LYS A 172 -0.64 29.92 5.61
C LYS A 172 -1.78 29.39 4.73
N GLY A 173 -1.44 28.77 3.60
CA GLY A 173 -2.41 28.22 2.65
C GLY A 173 -3.01 29.30 1.74
N GLY A 174 -3.45 28.91 0.55
CA GLY A 174 -4.12 29.80 -0.41
C GLY A 174 -3.21 30.81 -1.14
N ARG A 175 -1.90 30.79 -0.92
CA ARG A 175 -0.89 31.57 -1.65
C ARG A 175 -0.09 30.67 -2.59
N SER A 176 0.52 31.25 -3.61
CA SER A 176 1.50 30.54 -4.45
C SER A 176 2.69 30.09 -3.61
N LEU A 177 3.33 28.99 -4.00
CA LEU A 177 4.57 28.51 -3.36
C LEU A 177 5.69 29.57 -3.39
N ALA A 178 5.67 30.48 -4.36
CA ALA A 178 6.62 31.59 -4.42
C ALA A 178 6.47 32.57 -3.22
N ASP A 179 5.23 32.75 -2.73
CA ASP A 179 4.90 33.71 -1.67
C ASP A 179 4.77 33.05 -0.28
N ASP A 180 4.68 31.72 -0.23
CA ASP A 180 4.53 30.92 1.00
C ASP A 180 5.36 29.62 0.91
N PRO A 181 6.71 29.73 0.90
CA PRO A 181 7.61 28.60 0.62
C PRO A 181 7.87 27.68 1.82
N LEU A 182 7.42 28.06 3.03
CA LEU A 182 7.79 27.36 4.26
C LEU A 182 6.84 26.19 4.55
N SER A 183 7.41 25.01 4.83
CA SER A 183 6.69 23.81 5.24
C SER A 183 7.21 23.29 6.57
N ALA A 184 6.34 22.66 7.36
CA ALA A 184 6.71 21.97 8.60
C ALA A 184 6.24 20.51 8.55
N GLY A 185 7.10 19.57 8.96
CA GLY A 185 6.76 18.15 9.00
C GLY A 185 6.72 17.44 7.63
N ILE A 186 7.06 18.12 6.54
CA ILE A 186 7.02 17.61 5.16
C ILE A 186 8.45 17.59 4.59
N PRO A 187 8.99 16.44 4.14
CA PRO A 187 10.27 16.40 3.45
C PRO A 187 10.21 17.05 2.07
N SER A 188 11.29 17.70 1.63
CA SER A 188 11.39 18.30 0.30
C SER A 188 11.42 17.26 -0.83
N TYR A 189 11.27 17.72 -2.08
CA TYR A 189 11.38 16.89 -3.30
C TYR A 189 12.60 15.97 -3.25
N VAL A 190 13.80 16.53 -3.00
CA VAL A 190 15.06 15.79 -3.04
C VAL A 190 15.10 14.70 -1.97
N MET A 191 14.59 14.97 -0.76
CA MET A 191 14.52 13.97 0.31
C MET A 191 13.63 12.79 -0.04
N GLN A 192 12.55 13.03 -0.79
CA GLN A 192 11.64 11.99 -1.23
C GLN A 192 12.23 11.19 -2.41
N GLU A 193 12.83 11.86 -3.40
CA GLU A 193 13.37 11.21 -4.62
C GLU A 193 14.67 10.45 -4.37
N GLU A 194 15.64 11.13 -3.76
CA GLU A 194 17.02 10.65 -3.70
C GLU A 194 17.31 9.89 -2.41
N PHE A 195 16.54 10.17 -1.34
CA PHE A 195 16.77 9.59 -0.01
C PHE A 195 15.63 8.70 0.48
N SER A 196 14.57 8.51 -0.32
CA SER A 196 13.39 7.69 0.05
C SER A 196 12.80 8.06 1.42
N ARG A 197 12.86 9.33 1.81
CA ARG A 197 12.32 9.85 3.08
C ARG A 197 11.03 10.62 2.81
N TYR A 198 9.91 10.00 3.16
CA TYR A 198 8.56 10.53 2.94
C TYR A 198 7.92 11.15 4.18
N GLN A 199 8.58 11.01 5.34
CA GLN A 199 8.11 11.45 6.65
C GLN A 199 9.03 12.54 7.22
N GLY A 200 8.45 13.67 7.64
CA GLY A 200 9.18 14.86 8.12
C GLY A 200 8.95 15.21 9.60
N TYR A 201 8.12 14.45 10.31
CA TYR A 201 7.89 14.56 11.75
C TYR A 201 8.03 13.18 12.43
N TRP A 202 8.34 13.15 13.73
CA TRP A 202 8.42 11.91 14.53
C TRP A 202 7.74 12.12 15.88
N TRP A 203 6.86 11.19 16.24
CA TRP A 203 6.22 11.18 17.55
C TRP A 203 7.22 10.76 18.64
N GLN A 204 7.18 11.45 19.77
CA GLN A 204 7.88 10.98 20.97
C GLN A 204 7.20 9.68 21.45
N PRO A 205 7.94 8.58 21.63
CA PRO A 205 7.35 7.27 21.93
C PRO A 205 6.76 7.18 23.35
N GLN A 206 7.26 8.01 24.27
CA GLN A 206 6.79 8.06 25.64
C GLN A 206 6.20 9.42 25.94
N CYS A 207 5.05 9.43 26.60
CA CYS A 207 4.51 10.66 27.15
C CYS A 207 5.31 11.05 28.40
N THR A 208 6.18 12.06 28.28
CA THR A 208 6.81 12.69 29.44
C THR A 208 5.82 13.68 30.03
N GLY A 209 4.94 13.19 30.91
CA GLY A 209 3.90 14.01 31.52
C GLY A 209 4.48 15.21 32.27
N LYS A 210 4.39 16.38 31.64
CA LYS A 210 4.17 17.69 32.28
C LYS A 210 3.26 18.47 31.35
N ALA A 211 1.96 18.21 31.48
CA ALA A 211 0.93 19.13 31.02
C ALA A 211 0.78 20.26 32.03
#